data_AF-A0A8J6N395-F1
#
_entry.id   AF-A0A8J6N395-F1
#
_cell.length_a   1.000
_cell.length_b   1.000
_cell.length_c   1.000
_cell.angle_alpha   90.00
_cell.angle_beta   90.00
_cell.angle_gamma   90.00
#
_symmetry.space_group_name_H-M   'P 1'
#
loop_
_entity.id
_entity.type
_entity.pdbx_description
1 polymer ?
#
loop_
_entity_poly.entity_id
_entity_poly.type
_entity_poly.pdbx_seq_one_letter_code
_entity_poly.pdbx_strand_id
1 'polypeptide(L)' 'MAIQEGNAATAFTLPDSNGNKVALKDFRGEHVILYFYPKANFQNFA' A
#
# COMPACT_ATOMS: atom_id res chain seq x y z
N MET A 1 17.94 -1.80 3.29
CA MET A 1 17.38 -2.92 4.07
C MET A 1 16.59 -3.80 3.12
N ALA A 2 16.74 -5.13 3.21
CA ALA A 2 16.01 -6.08 2.38
C ALA A 2 14.63 -6.41 2.99
N ILE A 3 13.66 -6.74 2.15
CA ILE A 3 12.38 -7.31 2.59
C ILE A 3 12.65 -8.77 2.96
N GLN A 4 12.37 -9.13 4.21
CA GLN A 4 12.64 -10.47 4.75
C GLN A 4 11.50 -10.88 5.68
N GLU A 5 11.12 -12.15 5.62
CA GLU A 5 10.09 -12.73 6.48
C GLU A 5 10.45 -12.61 7.96
N GLY A 6 9.43 -12.43 8.81
CA GLY A 6 9.56 -12.24 10.26
C GLY A 6 9.97 -10.83 10.69
N ASN A 7 10.57 -10.03 9.80
CA ASN A 7 10.87 -8.63 10.09
C ASN A 7 9.60 -7.78 10.07
N ALA A 8 9.59 -6.72 10.88
CA ALA A 8 8.54 -5.71 10.80
C ALA A 8 8.53 -5.07 9.40
N ALA A 9 7.35 -4.97 8.80
CA ALA A 9 7.18 -4.29 7.53
C ALA A 9 7.60 -2.82 7.64
N THR A 10 8.32 -2.33 6.63
CA THR A 10 8.78 -0.94 6.55
C THR A 10 7.59 0.01 6.57
N ALA A 11 7.66 1.07 7.39
CA ALA A 11 6.61 2.07 7.42
C ALA A 11 6.51 2.80 6.08
N PHE A 12 5.29 2.96 5.58
CA PHE A 12 5.00 3.77 4.40
C PHE A 12 3.67 4.50 4.56
N THR A 13 3.51 5.54 3.75
CA THR A 13 2.27 6.29 3.59
C THR A 13 2.08 6.54 2.11
N LEU A 14 0.92 6.14 1.58
CA LEU A 14 0.56 6.28 0.18
C LEU A 14 -0.79 7.00 0.06
N PRO A 15 -1.02 7.74 -1.03
CA PRO A 15 -2.36 8.22 -1.35
C PRO A 15 -3.25 7.04 -1.77
N ASP A 16 -4.50 7.04 -1.31
CA ASP A 16 -5.56 6.19 -1.86
C ASP A 16 -6.12 6.76 -3.18
N SER A 17 -7.13 6.10 -3.74
CA SER A 17 -7.81 6.53 -4.98
C SER A 17 -8.46 7.93 -4.90
N ASN A 18 -8.72 8.43 -3.70
CA ASN A 18 -9.30 9.76 -3.46
C ASN A 18 -8.23 10.80 -3.07
N GLY A 19 -6.95 10.41 -3.05
CA GLY A 19 -5.84 11.27 -2.62
C GLY A 19 -5.68 11.37 -1.10
N ASN A 20 -6.45 10.63 -0.30
CA ASN A 20 -6.27 10.61 1.15
C ASN A 20 -4.99 9.86 1.50
N LYS A 21 -4.26 10.36 2.49
CA LYS A 21 -3.08 9.66 3.00
C LYS A 21 -3.49 8.46 3.84
N VAL A 22 -3.01 7.28 3.46
CA VAL A 22 -3.18 6.04 4.20
C VAL A 22 -1.81 5.53 4.60
N ALA A 23 -1.62 5.23 5.89
CA ALA A 23 -0.37 4.71 6.42
C ALA A 23 -0.50 3.24 6.84
N LEU A 24 0.57 2.47 6.71
CA LEU A 24 0.57 1.05 7.12
C LEU A 24 0.18 0.87 8.60
N LYS A 25 0.53 1.84 9.46
CA LYS A 25 0.20 1.81 10.89
C LYS A 25 -1.30 1.90 11.18
N ASP A 26 -2.10 2.36 10.22
CA ASP A 26 -3.54 2.54 10.40
C ASP A 26 -4.26 1.17 10.42
N PHE A 27 -3.60 0.11 9.92
CA PHE A 27 -4.10 -1.28 9.90
C PHE A 27 -3.50 -2.17 11.00
N ARG A 28 -3.01 -1.59 12.10
CA ARG A 28 -2.42 -2.38 13.19
C ARG A 28 -3.46 -3.31 13.81
N GLY A 29 -3.12 -4.60 13.87
CA GLY A 29 -4.02 -5.65 14.39
C GLY A 29 -4.75 -6.42 13.29
N GLU A 30 -4.62 -6.00 12.03
CA GLU A 30 -5.22 -6.67 10.87
C GLU A 30 -4.16 -7.38 10.03
N HIS A 31 -4.59 -8.42 9.30
CA HIS A 31 -3.78 -9.04 8.26
C HIS A 31 -3.92 -8.24 6.97
N VAL A 32 -2.81 -7.73 6.45
CA VAL A 32 -2.77 -6.88 5.26
C VAL A 32 -1.98 -7.56 4.14
N ILE A 33 -2.53 -7.57 2.93
CA ILE A 33 -1.84 -7.99 1.72
C ILE A 33 -1.54 -6.74 0.89
N LEU A 34 -0.26 -6.47 0.63
CA LEU A 34 0.19 -5.38 -0.24
C LEU A 34 0.61 -5.95 -1.60
N TYR A 35 -0.04 -5.50 -2.67
CA TYR A 35 0.21 -5.95 -4.03
C TYR A 35 0.62 -4.78 -4.92
N PHE A 36 1.85 -4.80 -5.44
CA PHE A 36 2.33 -3.83 -6.42
C PHE A 36 2.06 -4.34 -7.83
N TYR A 37 1.47 -3.50 -8.67
CA TYR A 37 1.19 -3.84 -10.06
C TYR A 37 1.68 -2.74 -11.01
N PRO A 38 2.28 -3.08 -12.18
CA PRO A 38 3.00 -2.10 -13.01
C PRO A 38 2.13 -1.04 -13.68
N LYS A 39 0.83 -1.30 -13.87
CA LYS A 39 -0.10 -0.37 -14.51
C LYS A 39 -1.49 -0.41 -13.90
N ALA A 40 -1.86 0.71 -13.32
CA ALA A 40 -3.19 1.09 -12.84
C ALA A 40 -3.89 2.01 -13.82
N ASN A 41 -4.04 1.58 -15.07
CA ASN A 41 -4.66 2.42 -16.09
C ASN A 41 -6.18 2.29 -16.01
N PHE A 42 -6.82 3.06 -15.12
CA PHE A 42 -8.23 3.45 -15.34
C PHE A 42 -8.21 4.72 -16.19
N GLN A 43 -7.91 4.57 -17.49
CA GLN A 43 -8.10 5.67 -18.43
C GLN A 43 -9.61 5.83 -18.63
N ASN A 44 -10.13 7.00 -18.23
CA ASN A 44 -11.50 7.44 -18.46
C ASN A 44 -11.91 7.11 -19.90
N PHE A 45 -12.98 6.32 -20.07
CA PHE A 45 -13.68 6.24 -21.35
C PHE A 45 -14.50 7.52 -21.49
N ALA A 46 -13.94 8.51 -22.20
CA ALA A 46 -14.69 9.58 -22.83
C ALA A 46 -14.94 9.20 -24.29
#